data_AF-A0A9D8RTD7-F1
#
_entry.id   AF-A0A9D8RTD7-F1
#
_cell.length_a   1.000
_cell.length_b   1.000
_cell.length_c   1.000
_cell.angle_alpha   90.00
_cell.angle_beta   90.00
_cell.angle_gamma   90.00
#
_symmetry.space_group_name_H-M   'P 1'
#
loop_
_entity.id
_entity.type
_entity.pdbx_description
1 polymer ?
#
loop_
_entity_poly.entity_id
_entity_poly.type
_entity_poly.pdbx_seq_one_letter_code
_entity_poly.pdbx_strand_id
1 'polypeptide(L)'
;MPAILLIILWGTCTVYRVIPVVRDFSYVRENRCERVTGEIVEHKRVKSGKYSHTYYPIIRDDRTLECIKLNLDYREAEVGRRYTILYLPYTKLASVEEEHFEEYAMK
;
A
#
# COMPACT_ATOMS: atom_id res chain seq x y z
N MET A 1 -11.76 -39.63 -5.77
CA MET A 1 -11.71 -38.44 -6.66
C MET A 1 -11.77 -37.06 -5.97
N PRO A 2 -12.19 -36.85 -4.70
CA PRO A 2 -12.22 -35.49 -4.12
C PRO A 2 -10.85 -34.93 -3.70
N ALA A 3 -9.87 -35.80 -3.42
CA ALA A 3 -8.54 -35.39 -2.95
C ALA A 3 -7.71 -34.62 -3.98
N ILE A 4 -7.81 -34.97 -5.27
CA ILE A 4 -7.07 -34.30 -6.36
C ILE A 4 -7.57 -32.86 -6.55
N LEU A 5 -8.89 -32.67 -6.45
CA LEU A 5 -9.51 -31.35 -6.57
C LEU A 5 -9.10 -30.43 -5.40
N LEU A 6 -9.01 -30.99 -4.19
CA LEU A 6 -8.51 -30.29 -3.00
C LEU A 6 -7.05 -29.86 -3.14
N ILE A 7 -6.18 -30.71 -3.70
CA ILE A 7 -4.76 -30.40 -3.92
C ILE A 7 -4.61 -29.28 -4.96
N ILE A 8 -5.38 -29.31 -6.05
CA ILE A 8 -5.35 -28.27 -7.09
C ILE A 8 -5.88 -26.94 -6.51
N LEU A 9 -6.98 -26.98 -5.73
CA LEU A 9 -7.53 -25.80 -5.08
C LEU A 9 -6.54 -25.19 -4.08
N TRP A 10 -5.89 -26.01 -3.26
CA TRP A 10 -4.85 -25.57 -2.35
C TRP A 10 -3.63 -24.98 -3.08
N GLY A 11 -3.16 -25.66 -4.13
CA GLY A 11 -2.05 -25.19 -4.95
C GLY A 11 -2.33 -23.83 -5.58
N THR A 12 -3.48 -23.67 -6.22
CA THR A 12 -3.87 -22.42 -6.88
C THR A 12 -4.11 -21.27 -5.88
N CYS A 13 -4.75 -21.53 -4.74
CA CYS A 13 -4.93 -20.53 -3.68
C CYS A 13 -3.59 -20.06 -3.09
N THR A 14 -2.63 -20.98 -2.91
CA THR A 14 -1.31 -20.65 -2.36
C THR A 14 -0.52 -19.82 -3.35
N VAL A 15 -0.51 -20.23 -4.61
CA VAL A 15 0.18 -19.52 -5.70
C VAL A 15 -0.37 -18.10 -5.88
N TYR A 16 -1.69 -17.91 -5.82
CA TYR A 16 -2.30 -16.58 -5.93
C TYR A 16 -1.85 -15.61 -4.83
N ARG A 17 -1.59 -16.11 -3.61
CA ARG A 17 -1.10 -15.29 -2.50
C ARG A 17 0.40 -15.04 -2.53
N VAL A 18 1.18 -16.00 -3.05
CA VAL A 18 2.65 -15.94 -3.03
C VAL A 18 3.21 -15.14 -4.21
N ILE A 19 2.58 -15.22 -5.39
CA ILE A 19 3.06 -14.50 -6.60
C ILE A 19 3.24 -12.99 -6.38
N PRO A 20 2.30 -12.24 -5.78
CA PRO A 20 2.44 -10.80 -5.58
C PRO A 20 3.63 -10.47 -4.69
N VAL A 21 3.84 -11.25 -3.62
CA VAL A 21 4.95 -11.07 -2.67
C VAL A 21 6.30 -11.34 -3.35
N VAL A 22 6.39 -12.39 -4.16
CA VAL A 22 7.63 -12.69 -4.91
C VAL A 22 7.92 -11.62 -5.95
N ARG A 23 6.89 -11.08 -6.62
CA ARG A 23 7.06 -9.98 -7.57
C ARG A 23 7.53 -8.71 -6.88
N ASP A 24 6.95 -8.34 -5.75
CA ASP A 24 7.42 -7.21 -4.96
C ASP A 24 8.83 -7.44 -4.41
N PHE A 25 9.18 -8.67 -4.01
CA PHE A 25 10.54 -8.98 -3.57
C PHE A 25 11.57 -8.79 -4.69
N SER A 26 11.27 -9.25 -5.91
CA SER A 26 12.10 -8.95 -7.09
C SER A 26 12.15 -7.45 -7.39
N TYR A 27 11.03 -6.76 -7.23
CA TYR A 27 10.92 -5.31 -7.43
C TYR A 27 11.82 -4.51 -6.48
N VAL A 28 11.81 -4.89 -5.20
CA VAL A 28 12.70 -4.34 -4.15
C VAL A 28 14.16 -4.70 -4.46
N ARG A 29 14.45 -5.96 -4.83
CA ARG A 29 15.80 -6.42 -5.16
C ARG A 29 16.41 -5.67 -6.35
N GLU A 30 15.59 -5.25 -7.30
CA GLU A 30 15.99 -4.43 -8.44
C GLU A 30 16.08 -2.92 -8.13
N ASN A 31 15.91 -2.51 -6.86
CA ASN A 31 15.86 -1.10 -6.42
C ASN A 31 14.82 -0.26 -7.18
N ARG A 32 13.72 -0.88 -7.62
CA ARG A 32 12.67 -0.18 -8.38
C ARG A 32 11.53 0.36 -7.52
N CYS A 33 11.66 0.38 -6.19
CA CYS A 33 10.62 0.89 -5.30
C CYS A 33 10.04 2.20 -5.83
N GLU A 34 8.74 2.20 -6.13
CA GLU A 34 8.10 3.39 -6.69
C GLU A 34 7.93 4.39 -5.56
N ARG A 35 8.56 5.56 -5.70
CA ARG A 35 8.25 6.69 -4.84
C ARG A 35 7.04 7.41 -5.40
N VAL A 36 5.99 7.44 -4.60
CA VAL A 36 4.81 8.24 -4.88
C VAL A 36 4.87 9.44 -3.96
N THR A 37 4.80 10.64 -4.54
CA THR A 37 4.71 11.88 -3.78
C THR A 37 3.37 12.52 -4.07
N GLY A 38 2.66 12.90 -3.03
CA GLY A 38 1.30 13.40 -3.18
C GLY A 38 0.65 13.80 -1.88
N GLU A 39 -0.56 14.31 -1.99
CA GLU A 39 -1.38 14.73 -0.86
C GLU A 39 -2.33 13.61 -0.43
N ILE A 40 -2.47 13.38 0.88
CA ILE A 40 -3.50 12.48 1.40
C ILE A 40 -4.84 13.20 1.32
N VAL A 41 -5.72 12.72 0.44
CA VAL A 41 -7.01 13.36 0.16
C VAL A 41 -8.14 12.83 1.05
N GLU A 42 -8.09 11.56 1.43
CA GLU A 42 -9.11 10.96 2.29
C GLU A 42 -8.63 9.71 3.02
N HIS A 43 -9.33 9.37 4.11
CA HIS A 43 -9.20 8.09 4.80
C HIS A 43 -10.41 7.21 4.46
N LYS A 44 -10.21 6.19 3.63
CA LYS A 44 -11.27 5.28 3.24
C LYS A 44 -11.55 4.27 4.34
N ARG A 45 -12.74 4.36 4.92
CA ARG A 45 -13.25 3.39 5.89
C ARG A 45 -13.56 2.06 5.20
N VAL A 46 -12.93 1.00 5.65
CA VAL A 46 -13.22 -0.38 5.24
C VAL A 46 -13.80 -1.11 6.45
N LYS A 47 -14.93 -1.82 6.25
CA LYS A 47 -15.52 -2.65 7.29
C LYS A 47 -14.66 -3.89 7.50
N SER A 48 -14.08 -4.02 8.69
CA SER A 48 -13.39 -5.24 9.12
C SER A 48 -14.24 -5.89 10.21
N GLY A 49 -15.20 -6.72 9.80
CA GLY A 49 -16.12 -7.39 10.72
C GLY A 49 -17.22 -6.49 11.33
N LYS A 50 -17.87 -7.01 12.39
CA LYS A 50 -19.12 -6.44 12.96
C LYS A 50 -18.90 -5.18 13.81
N TYR A 51 -17.69 -4.99 14.35
CA TYR A 51 -17.39 -3.89 15.29
C TYR A 51 -16.08 -3.15 15.01
N SER A 52 -15.32 -3.50 13.96
CA SER A 52 -14.05 -2.84 13.67
C SER A 52 -14.03 -2.19 12.29
N HIS A 53 -13.43 -1.01 12.24
CA HIS A 53 -13.25 -0.24 11.02
C HIS A 53 -11.76 -0.02 10.84
N THR A 54 -11.25 -0.40 9.68
CA THR A 54 -9.88 -0.10 9.28
C THR A 54 -9.94 1.06 8.31
N TYR A 55 -9.19 2.11 8.58
CA TYR A 55 -9.08 3.27 7.71
C TYR A 55 -7.79 3.12 6.91
N TYR A 56 -7.87 3.38 5.61
CA TYR A 56 -6.72 3.33 4.71
C TYR A 56 -6.57 4.70 4.05
N PRO A 57 -5.37 5.31 4.11
CA PRO A 57 -5.14 6.58 3.45
C PRO A 57 -5.18 6.42 1.92
N ILE A 58 -5.70 7.45 1.26
CA ILE A 58 -5.64 7.59 -0.19
C ILE A 58 -4.75 8.77 -0.51
N ILE A 59 -3.66 8.52 -1.22
CA ILE A 59 -2.78 9.55 -1.75
C ILE A 59 -3.21 9.89 -3.17
N ARG A 60 -3.22 11.18 -3.50
CA ARG A 60 -3.29 11.64 -4.88
C ARG A 60 -1.88 11.90 -5.36
N ASP A 61 -1.40 11.07 -6.28
CA ASP A 61 -0.06 11.21 -6.86
C ASP A 61 0.03 12.50 -7.68
N ASP A 62 1.04 13.32 -7.41
CA ASP A 62 1.26 14.58 -8.13
C ASP A 62 1.65 14.36 -9.59
N ARG A 63 2.27 13.21 -9.91
CA ARG A 63 2.79 12.93 -11.26
C ARG A 63 1.69 12.45 -12.20
N THR A 64 0.90 11.48 -11.74
CA THR A 64 -0.15 10.83 -12.53
C THR A 64 -1.53 11.44 -12.29
N LEU A 65 -1.70 12.22 -11.22
CA LEU A 65 -2.99 12.72 -10.71
C LEU A 65 -3.97 11.60 -10.31
N GLU A 66 -3.50 10.36 -10.23
CA GLU A 66 -4.30 9.22 -9.83
C GLU A 66 -4.40 9.10 -8.31
N CYS A 67 -5.56 8.59 -7.85
CA CYS A 67 -5.79 8.30 -6.44
C CYS A 67 -5.39 6.85 -6.13
N ILE A 68 -4.35 6.68 -5.33
CA ILE A 68 -3.79 5.37 -4.97
C ILE A 68 -4.21 5.05 -3.54
N LYS A 69 -4.87 3.90 -3.37
CA LYS A 69 -5.21 3.38 -2.04
C LYS A 69 -3.99 2.71 -1.43
N LEU A 70 -3.56 3.20 -0.28
CA LEU A 70 -2.39 2.70 0.43
C LEU A 70 -2.79 1.68 1.49
N ASN A 71 -1.99 0.62 1.61
CA ASN A 71 -2.02 -0.26 2.78
C ASN A 71 -1.00 0.25 3.82
N LEU A 72 -1.32 1.40 4.41
CA LEU A 72 -0.55 2.12 5.43
C LEU A 72 -1.45 2.34 6.66
N ASP A 73 -0.88 2.39 7.87
CA ASP A 73 -1.66 2.77 9.06
C ASP A 73 -2.10 4.24 8.92
N TYR A 74 -3.41 4.50 9.02
CA TYR A 74 -3.98 5.85 8.94
C TYR A 74 -3.45 6.80 10.03
N ARG A 75 -2.88 6.27 11.12
CA ARG A 75 -2.26 7.08 12.18
C ARG A 75 -0.95 7.73 11.75
N GLU A 76 -0.31 7.19 10.73
CA GLU A 76 0.95 7.69 10.17
C GLU A 76 0.73 8.74 9.08
N ALA A 77 -0.53 8.98 8.68
CA ALA A 77 -0.88 9.84 7.56
C ALA A 77 -2.01 10.82 7.93
N GLU A 78 -1.77 12.12 7.77
CA GLU A 78 -2.77 13.17 7.98
C GLU A 78 -3.35 13.64 6.65
N VAL A 79 -4.68 13.79 6.59
CA VAL A 79 -5.37 14.35 5.42
C VAL A 79 -4.95 15.81 5.21
N GLY A 80 -4.69 16.19 3.96
CA GLY A 80 -4.23 17.53 3.58
C GLY A 80 -2.71 17.72 3.70
N ARG A 81 -1.98 16.74 4.26
CA ARG A 81 -0.52 16.75 4.24
C ARG A 81 0.03 16.01 3.03
N ARG A 82 1.20 16.48 2.59
CA ARG A 82 1.98 15.85 1.52
C ARG A 82 2.98 14.87 2.11
N TYR A 83 3.08 13.72 1.49
CA TYR A 83 4.01 12.66 1.88
C TYR A 83 4.73 12.11 0.66
N THR A 84 5.98 11.72 0.87
CA THR A 84 6.69 10.81 -0.03
C THR A 84 6.59 9.42 0.57
N ILE A 85 6.03 8.48 -0.19
CA ILE A 85 5.85 7.10 0.25
C ILE A 85 6.59 6.16 -0.70
N LEU A 86 7.19 5.13 -0.11
CA LEU A 86 7.65 3.96 -0.85
C LEU A 86 6.46 3.04 -1.08
N TYR A 87 6.13 2.81 -2.34
CA TYR A 87 4.98 2.03 -2.76
C TYR A 87 5.40 0.76 -3.50
N LEU A 88 4.81 -0.36 -3.09
CA LEU A 88 4.97 -1.66 -3.73
C LEU A 88 3.69 -2.00 -4.51
N PRO A 89 3.71 -1.94 -5.86
CA PRO A 89 2.50 -1.95 -6.67
C PRO A 89 1.75 -3.29 -6.66
N TYR A 90 2.43 -4.42 -6.42
CA TYR A 90 1.78 -5.74 -6.49
C TYR A 90 1.05 -6.11 -5.19
N THR A 91 1.59 -5.78 -4.02
CA THR A 91 0.92 -5.96 -2.72
C THR A 91 0.17 -4.73 -2.23
N LYS A 92 0.40 -3.57 -2.85
CA LYS A 92 -0.10 -2.25 -2.43
C LYS A 92 0.38 -1.84 -1.03
N LEU A 93 1.45 -2.45 -0.55
CA LEU A 93 2.11 -2.03 0.68
C LEU A 93 2.74 -0.66 0.44
N ALA A 94 2.59 0.19 1.45
CA ALA A 94 3.18 1.50 1.44
C ALA A 94 3.84 1.76 2.79
N SER A 95 4.95 2.47 2.77
CA SER A 95 5.61 2.98 3.97
C SER A 95 5.95 4.45 3.73
N VAL A 96 5.69 5.29 4.72
CA VAL A 96 6.10 6.70 4.68
C VAL A 96 7.62 6.73 4.75
N GLU A 97 8.28 7.36 3.79
CA GLU A 97 9.67 7.74 4.00
C GLU A 97 9.66 8.83 5.08
N GLU A 98 10.27 8.56 6.24
CA GLU A 98 10.58 9.61 7.22
C GLU A 98 11.57 10.58 6.58
N GLU A 99 11.09 11.47 5.72
CA GLU A 99 11.79 12.69 5.45
C GLU A 99 11.79 13.46 6.77
N HIS A 100 12.96 13.53 7.40
CA HIS A 100 13.32 14.61 8.30
C HIS A 100 12.92 15.91 7.62
N PHE A 101 11.71 16.38 7.90
CA PHE A 101 11.30 17.76 7.65
C PHE A 101 12.17 18.60 8.58
N GLU A 102 13.41 18.90 8.18
CA GLU A 102 14.02 20.14 8.62
C GLU A 102 13.05 21.25 8.23
N GLU A 103 12.51 21.87 9.26
CA GLU A 103 11.80 23.13 9.28
C GLU A 103 11.66 23.82 7.91
N TYR A 104 10.53 23.60 7.25
CA TYR A 104 9.87 24.70 6.52
C TYR A 104 8.95 25.49 7.48
N ALA A 105 9.39 25.64 8.72
CA ALA A 105 9.03 26.76 9.56
C ALA A 105 9.98 27.91 9.17
N MET A 106 9.39 29.01 8.68
CA MET A 106 10.03 30.28 8.31
C MET A 106 10.50 30.43 6.85
N LYS A 107 9.56 30.82 5.98
CA LYS A 107 9.47 32.22 5.52
C LYS A 107 8.14 32.53 4.85
#